data_AF-A0A1H0H7L0-F1
#
_entry.id   AF-A0A1H0H7L0-F1
#
_cell.length_a   1.000
_cell.length_b   1.000
_cell.length_c   1.000
_cell.angle_alpha   90.00
_cell.angle_beta   90.00
_cell.angle_gamma   90.00
#
_symmetry.space_group_name_H-M   'P 1'
#
loop_
_entity.id
_entity.type
_entity.pdbx_description
1 polymer ?
#
loop_
_entity_poly.entity_id
_entity_poly.type
_entity_poly.pdbx_seq_one_letter_code
_entity_poly.pdbx_strand_id
1 'polypeptide(L)'
;MKDEEKSVIVELPHLTSRKETSSLMNSITQDMKYRQSLMKYVEKYGVSRASRKYNRSRSYIYFWKKRYDGTVESLGCQSRRPHSHPNQHTKEELDLIVRMRRRNPQ
;
A
#
# COMPACT_ATOMS: atom_id res chain seq x y z
N MET A 1 -67.89 17.09 13.32
CA MET A 1 -66.46 17.24 13.66
C MET A 1 -65.69 16.85 12.42
N LYS A 2 -64.93 17.79 11.84
CA LYS A 2 -64.04 17.53 10.70
C LYS A 2 -62.65 17.48 11.32
N ASP A 3 -62.08 16.29 11.44
CA ASP A 3 -60.74 16.13 11.98
C ASP A 3 -59.75 16.37 10.83
N GLU A 4 -59.02 17.49 10.92
CA GLU A 4 -57.94 17.86 10.02
C GLU A 4 -56.72 16.97 10.29
N GLU A 5 -56.44 16.03 9.39
CA GLU A 5 -55.16 15.30 9.41
C GLU A 5 -54.01 16.24 8.99
N LYS A 6 -53.26 16.73 9.99
CA LYS A 6 -51.99 17.43 9.75
C LYS A 6 -50.89 16.42 9.41
N SER A 7 -50.55 16.33 8.12
CA SER A 7 -49.33 15.63 7.68
C SER A 7 -48.09 16.42 8.09
N VAL A 8 -47.36 15.93 9.09
CA VAL A 8 -46.06 16.49 9.49
C VAL A 8 -44.98 15.89 8.58
N ILE A 9 -44.35 16.71 7.74
CA ILE A 9 -43.16 16.32 6.99
C ILE A 9 -42.01 16.20 8.00
N VAL A 10 -41.59 14.98 8.30
CA VAL A 10 -40.41 14.71 9.11
C VAL A 10 -39.21 14.70 8.17
N GLU A 11 -38.41 15.77 8.19
CA GLU A 11 -37.11 15.79 7.54
C GLU A 11 -36.17 14.81 8.27
N LEU A 12 -35.81 13.71 7.60
CA LEU A 12 -34.77 12.80 8.07
C LEU A 12 -33.40 13.45 7.83
N PRO A 13 -32.57 13.70 8.86
CA PRO A 13 -31.23 14.20 8.65
C PRO A 13 -30.40 13.13 7.94
N HIS A 14 -29.96 13.44 6.72
CA HIS A 14 -28.97 12.64 6.02
C HIS A 14 -27.63 12.81 6.75
N LEU A 15 -27.33 11.88 7.65
CA LEU A 15 -26.01 11.78 8.26
C LEU A 15 -25.02 11.39 7.17
N THR A 16 -24.36 12.37 6.57
CA THR A 16 -23.16 12.12 5.78
C THR A 16 -22.05 11.74 6.75
N SER A 17 -22.05 10.48 7.17
CA SER A 17 -20.86 9.88 7.76
C SER A 17 -19.77 9.90 6.69
N ARG A 18 -18.90 10.91 6.75
CA ARG A 18 -17.65 10.89 5.99
C ARG A 18 -16.93 9.63 6.46
N LYS A 19 -16.88 8.62 5.60
CA LYS A 19 -16.02 7.45 5.79
C LYS A 19 -14.61 7.99 5.96
N GLU A 20 -14.13 8.03 7.20
CA GLU A 20 -12.72 8.23 7.46
C GLU A 20 -12.00 7.10 6.73
N THR A 21 -11.11 7.44 5.80
CA THR A 21 -10.28 6.46 5.13
C THR A 21 -9.30 5.93 6.16
N SER A 22 -9.67 4.88 6.89
CA SER A 22 -8.73 4.10 7.70
C SER A 22 -7.56 3.76 6.79
N SER A 23 -6.35 4.19 7.14
CA SER A 23 -5.18 3.99 6.29
C SER A 23 -5.04 2.50 5.98
N LEU A 24 -5.24 2.10 4.72
CA LEU A 24 -5.07 0.74 4.20
C LEU A 24 -3.63 0.19 4.36
N MET A 25 -2.73 0.98 4.95
CA MET A 25 -1.30 0.76 5.08
C MET A 25 -0.96 -0.47 5.93
N ASN A 26 -1.81 -0.85 6.89
CA ASN A 26 -1.59 -1.99 7.77
C ASN A 26 -2.29 -3.29 7.31
N SER A 27 -2.97 -3.27 6.15
CA SER A 27 -3.70 -4.43 5.67
C SER A 27 -2.83 -5.29 4.75
N ILE A 28 -2.60 -6.53 5.16
CA ILE A 28 -1.99 -7.55 4.29
C ILE A 28 -2.85 -7.70 3.03
N THR A 29 -2.31 -7.26 1.90
CA THR A 29 -3.00 -7.33 0.61
C THR A 29 -3.24 -8.77 0.17
N GLN A 30 -4.28 -8.99 -0.64
CA GLN A 30 -4.59 -10.31 -1.20
C GLN A 30 -3.41 -10.88 -2.01
N ASP A 31 -2.70 -10.02 -2.73
CA ASP A 31 -1.48 -10.35 -3.46
C ASP A 31 -0.39 -10.91 -2.54
N MET A 32 -0.21 -10.33 -1.36
CA MET A 32 0.77 -10.80 -0.37
C MET A 32 0.37 -12.19 0.16
N LYS A 33 -0.92 -12.40 0.47
CA LYS A 33 -1.43 -13.73 0.88
C LYS A 33 -1.22 -14.79 -0.21
N TYR A 34 -1.53 -14.44 -1.46
CA TYR A 34 -1.30 -15.30 -2.61
C TYR A 34 0.18 -15.67 -2.74
N ARG A 35 1.07 -14.66 -2.70
CA ARG A 35 2.52 -14.87 -2.77
C ARG A 35 3.02 -15.72 -1.59
N GLN A 36 2.49 -15.55 -0.38
CA GLN A 36 2.86 -16.37 0.77
C GLN A 36 2.47 -17.83 0.55
N SER A 37 1.25 -18.08 0.05
CA SER A 37 0.80 -19.44 -0.28
C SER A 37 1.69 -20.10 -1.34
N LEU A 38 2.13 -19.32 -2.33
CA LEU A 38 3.07 -19.75 -3.36
C LEU A 38 4.43 -20.11 -2.74
N MET A 39 4.98 -19.27 -1.86
CA MET A 39 6.26 -19.53 -1.19
C MET A 39 6.21 -20.78 -0.31
N LYS A 40 5.16 -20.95 0.51
CA LYS A 40 4.95 -22.17 1.30
C LYS A 40 4.88 -23.43 0.44
N TYR A 41 4.24 -23.34 -0.72
CA TYR A 41 4.17 -24.47 -1.66
C TYR A 41 5.54 -24.76 -2.30
N VAL A 42 6.31 -23.72 -2.65
CA VAL A 42 7.67 -23.84 -3.18
C VAL A 42 8.60 -24.50 -2.17
N GLU A 43 8.51 -24.14 -0.90
CA GLU A 43 9.29 -24.76 0.18
C GLU A 43 9.00 -26.26 0.31
N LYS A 44 7.72 -26.64 0.23
CA LYS A 44 7.29 -28.04 0.36
C LYS A 44 7.60 -28.92 -0.88
N TYR A 45 7.48 -28.38 -2.09
CA TYR A 45 7.47 -29.19 -3.32
C TYR A 45 8.46 -28.73 -4.40
N GLY A 46 9.15 -27.61 -4.20
CA GLY A 46 10.08 -27.03 -5.15
C GLY A 46 9.43 -26.16 -6.24
N VAL A 47 10.29 -25.38 -6.91
CA VAL A 47 9.90 -24.35 -7.90
C VAL A 47 9.21 -24.94 -9.14
N SER A 48 9.68 -26.09 -9.64
CA SER A 48 9.13 -26.72 -10.86
C SER A 48 7.66 -27.13 -10.69
N ARG A 49 7.30 -27.68 -9.53
CA ARG A 49 5.91 -28.06 -9.23
C ARG A 49 5.04 -26.83 -8.98
N ALA A 50 5.56 -25.85 -8.26
CA ALA A 50 4.87 -24.59 -8.00
C ALA A 50 4.53 -23.83 -9.29
N SER A 51 5.47 -23.77 -10.24
CA SER A 51 5.30 -23.12 -11.53
C SER A 51 4.09 -23.68 -12.29
N ARG A 52 3.99 -25.02 -12.37
CA ARG A 52 2.84 -25.71 -13.00
C ARG A 52 1.53 -25.49 -12.25
N LYS A 53 1.53 -25.59 -10.92
CA LYS A 53 0.31 -25.44 -10.10
C LYS A 53 -0.27 -24.03 -10.17
N TYR A 54 0.59 -23.01 -10.08
CA TYR A 54 0.16 -21.62 -9.97
C TYR A 54 0.19 -20.87 -11.31
N ASN A 55 0.57 -21.55 -12.40
CA ASN A 55 0.76 -20.96 -13.73
C ASN A 55 1.64 -19.69 -13.71
N ARG A 56 2.77 -19.77 -13.00
CA ARG A 56 3.75 -18.68 -12.90
C ARG A 56 5.10 -19.13 -13.39
N SER A 57 5.81 -18.26 -14.10
CA SER A 57 7.14 -18.56 -14.60
C SER A 57 8.12 -18.80 -13.44
N ARG A 58 9.15 -19.62 -13.71
CA ARG A 58 10.22 -19.88 -12.74
C ARG A 58 10.90 -18.58 -12.32
N SER A 59 11.08 -17.63 -13.25
CA SER A 59 11.67 -16.32 -12.97
C SER A 59 10.85 -15.51 -11.95
N TYR A 60 9.51 -15.51 -12.07
CA TYR A 60 8.64 -14.87 -11.09
C TYR A 60 8.79 -15.49 -9.70
N ILE A 61 8.86 -16.82 -9.63
CA ILE A 61 9.02 -17.54 -8.36
C ILE A 61 10.38 -17.25 -7.73
N TYR A 62 11.48 -17.30 -8.50
CA TYR A 62 12.82 -16.99 -8.00
C TYR A 62 12.96 -15.53 -7.55
N PHE A 63 12.33 -14.59 -8.26
CA PHE A 63 12.27 -13.19 -7.85
C PHE A 63 11.69 -13.04 -6.42
N TRP A 64 10.55 -13.68 -6.16
CA TRP A 64 9.93 -13.63 -4.84
C TRP A 64 10.68 -14.45 -3.80
N LYS A 65 11.22 -15.62 -4.18
CA LYS A 65 12.03 -16.45 -3.29
C LYS A 65 13.27 -15.69 -2.78
N LYS A 66 13.89 -14.86 -3.62
CA LYS A 66 15.04 -14.03 -3.23
C LYS A 66 14.68 -12.95 -2.20
N ARG A 67 13.45 -12.43 -2.25
CA ARG A 67 12.96 -11.39 -1.34
C ARG A 67 12.33 -11.96 -0.05
N TYR A 68 11.89 -13.21 -0.07
CA TYR A 68 11.13 -13.82 1.01
C TYR A 68 12.02 -14.18 2.21
N ASP A 69 11.75 -13.53 3.34
CA ASP A 69 12.39 -13.75 4.65
C ASP A 69 11.55 -14.67 5.58
N GLY A 70 10.41 -15.18 5.11
CA GLY A 70 9.44 -15.94 5.91
C GLY A 70 8.20 -15.14 6.28
N THR A 71 8.28 -13.82 6.32
CA THR A 71 7.17 -12.91 6.67
C THR A 71 6.30 -12.57 5.46
N VAL A 72 5.04 -12.22 5.69
CA VAL A 72 4.14 -11.79 4.62
C VAL A 72 4.53 -10.41 4.08
N GLU A 73 5.13 -9.59 4.93
CA GLU A 73 5.52 -8.20 4.66
C GLU A 73 6.60 -8.11 3.58
N SER A 74 7.58 -9.02 3.59
CA SER A 74 8.61 -9.08 2.56
C SER A 74 8.07 -9.37 1.15
N LEU A 75 6.86 -9.95 1.03
CA LEU A 75 6.20 -10.22 -0.24
C LEU A 75 5.39 -9.02 -0.78
N GLY A 76 5.51 -7.86 -0.14
CA GLY A 76 4.92 -6.60 -0.58
C GLY A 76 5.54 -6.04 -1.87
N CYS A 77 4.78 -5.15 -2.53
CA CYS A 77 5.31 -4.34 -3.62
C CYS A 77 6.10 -3.16 -3.04
N GLN A 78 7.35 -3.01 -3.45
CA GLN A 78 8.14 -1.81 -3.16
C GLN A 78 7.77 -0.68 -4.12
N SER A 79 8.10 0.56 -3.74
CA SER A 79 7.93 1.72 -4.60
C SER A 79 8.62 1.53 -5.94
N ARG A 80 7.94 1.91 -7.02
CA ARG A 80 8.48 1.91 -8.40
C ARG A 80 8.98 3.29 -8.81
N ARG A 81 8.91 4.27 -7.91
CA ARG A 81 9.35 5.65 -8.18
C ARG A 81 10.88 5.68 -8.18
N PRO A 82 11.52 6.39 -9.13
CA PRO A 82 12.97 6.58 -9.10
C PRO A 82 13.40 7.22 -7.77
N HIS A 83 14.51 6.73 -7.22
CA HIS A 83 15.04 7.20 -5.95
C HIS A 83 15.68 8.59 -6.06
N SER A 84 16.20 8.95 -7.23
CA SER A 84 16.89 10.20 -7.47
C SER A 84 16.72 10.71 -8.90
N HIS A 85 17.07 11.99 -9.10
CA HIS A 85 17.19 12.62 -10.42
C HIS A 85 18.57 13.29 -10.55
N PRO A 86 19.11 13.46 -11.77
CA PRO A 86 20.50 13.92 -11.96
C PRO A 86 20.78 15.30 -11.36
N ASN A 87 19.79 16.20 -11.39
CA ASN A 87 19.91 17.56 -10.84
C ASN A 87 19.42 17.67 -9.39
N GLN A 88 19.39 16.56 -8.64
CA GLN A 88 18.89 16.56 -7.27
C GLN A 88 19.92 17.18 -6.34
N HIS A 89 19.48 18.13 -5.52
CA HIS A 89 20.34 18.72 -4.51
C HIS A 89 20.86 17.66 -3.54
N THR A 90 22.15 17.75 -3.22
CA THR A 90 22.74 16.92 -2.18
C THR A 90 22.24 17.37 -0.82
N LYS A 91 22.35 16.48 0.18
CA LYS A 91 21.98 16.83 1.55
C LYS A 91 22.79 18.03 2.07
N GLU A 92 24.07 18.08 1.72
CA GLU A 92 24.98 19.17 2.11
C GLU A 92 24.59 20.51 1.48
N GLU A 93 24.18 20.51 0.21
CA GLU A 93 23.66 21.69 -0.48
C GLU A 93 22.38 22.20 0.17
N LEU A 94 21.43 21.31 0.47
CA LEU A 94 20.20 21.68 1.18
C LEU A 94 20.51 22.28 2.55
N ASP A 95 21.42 21.66 3.31
CA ASP A 95 21.86 22.15 4.62
C ASP A 95 22.55 23.51 4.52
N LEU A 96 23.32 23.75 3.45
CA LEU A 96 23.92 25.05 3.17
C LEU A 96 22.85 26.11 2.87
N ILE A 97 21.90 25.81 1.97
CA ILE A 97 20.79 26.70 1.62
C ILE A 97 19.98 27.07 2.86
N VAL A 98 19.62 26.08 3.69
CA VAL A 98 18.88 26.29 4.95
C VAL A 98 19.68 27.16 5.92
N ARG A 99 20.98 26.89 6.13
CA ARG A 99 21.85 27.71 7.01
C ARG A 99 22.02 29.14 6.50
N MET A 100 22.09 29.34 5.18
CA MET A 100 22.17 30.67 4.58
C MET A 100 20.88 31.46 4.79
N ARG A 101 19.71 30.84 4.55
CA ARG A 101 18.40 31.46 4.80
C ARG A 101 18.17 31.79 6.29
N ARG A 102 18.60 30.92 7.21
CA ARG A 102 18.46 31.15 8.65
C ARG A 102 19.27 32.35 9.15
N ARG A 103 20.47 32.57 8.59
CA ARG A 103 21.35 33.69 8.98
C ARG A 103 20.90 35.03 8.39
N ASN A 104 20.15 34.99 7.29
CA ASN A 104 19.65 36.19 6.59
C ASN A 104 18.11 36.14 6.50
N PRO A 105 17.39 36.27 7.63
CA PRO A 105 15.95 36.47 7.59
C PRO A 105 15.66 37.82 6.91
N GLN A 106 14.86 37.76 5.85
CA GLN A 106 14.24 38.93 5.22
C GLN A 106 12.89 39.17 5.86
#